data_AF-X0XK46-F1
#
_entry.id   AF-X0XK46-F1
#
_cell.length_a   1.000
_cell.length_b   1.000
_cell.length_c   1.000
_cell.angle_alpha   90.00
_cell.angle_beta   90.00
_cell.angle_gamma   90.00
#
_symmetry.space_group_name_H-M   'P 1'
#
loop_
_entity.id
_entity.type
_entity.pdbx_description
1 polymer ?
#
loop_
_entity_poly.entity_id
_entity_poly.type
_entity_poly.pdbx_seq_one_letter_code
_entity_poly.pdbx_strand_id
1 'polypeptide(L)'
;MILYPNPLNLVTSVQRIVNPNVDPVAVASLSKDMPSDPAAIERAVDQQIPYSYDWETHGMPWYLPSVEEVVQKGKGDCKARALVLASVFEAKEIPYTLNLSPIHVWVEYE
;
A
#
# COMPACT_ATOMS: atom_id res chain seq x y z
N MET A 1 -9.17 -21.19 -17.26
CA MET A 1 -8.27 -20.26 -16.52
C MET A 1 -9.02 -19.81 -15.28
N ILE A 2 -8.51 -20.11 -14.08
CA ILE A 2 -9.13 -19.68 -12.82
C ILE A 2 -8.44 -18.38 -12.41
N LEU A 3 -9.19 -17.28 -12.34
CA LEU A 3 -8.66 -15.94 -12.05
C LEU A 3 -8.23 -15.77 -10.59
N TYR A 4 -8.91 -16.49 -9.69
CA TYR A 4 -8.63 -16.51 -8.26
C TYR A 4 -8.55 -17.96 -7.80
N PRO A 5 -7.34 -18.55 -7.69
CA PRO A 5 -7.16 -19.90 -7.16
C PRO A 5 -7.77 -20.06 -5.77
N ASN A 6 -7.75 -18.99 -4.97
CA ASN A 6 -8.49 -18.85 -3.74
C ASN A 6 -9.50 -17.70 -3.85
N PRO A 7 -10.82 -17.96 -3.94
CA PRO A 7 -11.84 -16.92 -4.07
C PRO A 7 -11.94 -16.00 -2.85
N LEU A 8 -11.44 -16.44 -1.68
CA LEU A 8 -11.40 -15.61 -0.48
C LEU A 8 -10.51 -14.37 -0.66
N ASN A 9 -9.50 -14.41 -1.54
CA ASN A 9 -8.63 -13.26 -1.79
C ASN A 9 -9.41 -12.05 -2.33
N LEU A 10 -10.46 -12.28 -3.12
CA LEU A 10 -11.33 -11.22 -3.59
C LEU A 10 -12.15 -10.63 -2.44
N VAL A 11 -12.72 -11.49 -1.57
CA VAL A 11 -13.49 -11.07 -0.40
C VAL A 11 -12.63 -10.27 0.57
N THR A 12 -11.43 -10.76 0.89
CA THR A 12 -10.44 -10.07 1.73
C THR A 12 -10.07 -8.71 1.14
N SER A 13 -9.90 -8.63 -0.18
CA SER A 13 -9.56 -7.37 -0.83
C SER A 13 -10.70 -6.35 -0.73
N VAL A 14 -11.95 -6.78 -0.87
CA VAL A 14 -13.13 -5.91 -0.67
C VAL A 14 -13.23 -5.46 0.79
N GLN A 15 -13.00 -6.35 1.76
CA GLN A 15 -13.00 -5.99 3.17
C GLN A 15 -11.94 -4.94 3.49
N ARG A 16 -10.73 -5.09 2.92
CA ARG A 16 -9.63 -4.14 3.08
C ARG A 16 -9.87 -2.79 2.40
N ILE A 17 -10.81 -2.67 1.45
CA ILE A 17 -11.22 -1.37 0.91
C ILE A 17 -12.02 -0.58 1.96
N VAL A 18 -12.87 -1.28 2.73
CA VAL A 18 -13.69 -0.65 3.78
C VAL A 18 -12.85 -0.30 5.01
N ASN A 19 -11.92 -1.19 5.37
CA ASN A 19 -10.97 -0.96 6.44
C ASN A 19 -9.55 -1.14 5.91
N PRO A 20 -8.96 -0.10 5.29
CA PRO A 20 -7.59 -0.13 4.80
C PRO A 20 -6.67 -0.39 5.99
N ASN A 21 -6.06 -1.57 5.99
CA ASN A 21 -5.24 -2.07 7.09
C ASN A 21 -3.85 -1.41 7.07
N VAL A 22 -3.86 -0.08 7.31
CA VAL A 22 -2.67 0.74 7.50
C VAL A 22 -1.95 0.23 8.74
N ASP A 23 -0.62 0.12 8.66
CA ASP A 23 0.19 -0.54 9.68
C ASP A 23 1.51 0.22 9.90
N PRO A 24 1.53 1.18 10.85
CA PRO A 24 2.73 1.95 11.14
C PRO A 24 3.87 1.09 11.71
N VAL A 25 3.55 -0.06 12.31
CA VAL A 25 4.55 -0.99 12.85
C VAL A 25 5.29 -1.71 11.72
N ALA A 26 4.55 -2.15 10.69
CA ALA A 26 5.13 -2.83 9.53
C ALA A 26 6.13 -1.95 8.74
N VAL A 27 5.93 -0.63 8.74
CA VAL A 27 6.83 0.32 8.08
C VAL A 27 7.84 0.99 9.02
N ALA A 28 7.89 0.61 10.31
CA ALA A 28 8.74 1.30 11.29
C ALA A 28 10.24 1.29 10.94
N SER A 29 10.73 0.21 10.30
CA SER A 29 12.11 0.13 9.81
C SER A 29 12.33 1.00 8.57
N LEU A 30 11.31 1.12 7.72
CA LEU A 30 11.32 1.87 6.46
C LEU A 30 11.24 3.38 6.73
N SER A 31 10.44 3.78 7.73
CA SER A 31 10.19 5.18 8.08
C SER A 31 11.36 5.85 8.83
N LYS A 32 12.22 5.08 9.51
CA LYS A 32 13.37 5.61 10.26
C LYS A 32 14.38 6.34 9.39
N ASP A 33 14.62 5.86 8.17
CA ASP A 33 15.59 6.45 7.24
C ASP A 33 14.96 7.54 6.35
N MET A 34 13.64 7.76 6.47
CA MET A 34 12.93 8.70 5.61
C MET A 34 13.01 10.14 6.09
N PRO A 35 13.05 11.11 5.16
CA PRO A 35 12.99 12.55 5.47
C PRO A 35 11.66 12.92 6.15
N SER A 36 11.59 14.10 6.77
CA SER A 36 10.36 14.59 7.43
C SER A 36 9.41 15.33 6.50
N ASP A 37 9.86 15.67 5.28
CA ASP A 37 9.05 16.34 4.28
C ASP A 37 8.08 15.34 3.61
N PRO A 38 6.75 15.59 3.59
CA PRO A 38 5.76 14.67 3.04
C PRO A 38 6.00 14.28 1.58
N ALA A 39 6.37 15.25 0.74
CA ALA A 39 6.65 15.00 -0.68
C ALA A 39 7.93 14.17 -0.86
N ALA A 40 8.95 14.39 -0.03
CA ALA A 40 10.16 13.59 -0.03
C ALA A 40 9.91 12.16 0.49
N ILE A 41 8.99 11.97 1.44
CA ILE A 41 8.54 10.64 1.90
C ILE A 41 7.86 9.89 0.76
N GLU A 42 6.91 10.52 0.05
CA GLU A 42 6.24 9.89 -1.09
C GLU A 42 7.25 9.42 -2.15
N ARG A 43 8.22 10.28 -2.51
CA ARG A 43 9.28 9.90 -3.45
C ARG A 43 10.14 8.75 -2.94
N ALA A 44 10.42 8.69 -1.63
CA ALA A 44 11.17 7.60 -1.03
C ALA A 44 10.36 6.29 -1.06
N VAL A 45 9.06 6.33 -0.80
CA VAL A 45 8.16 5.16 -0.93
C VAL A 45 8.14 4.68 -2.37
N ASP A 46 8.00 5.58 -3.34
CA ASP A 46 8.00 5.26 -4.77
C ASP A 46 9.29 4.59 -5.24
N GLN A 47 10.44 4.98 -4.68
CA GLN A 47 11.74 4.36 -4.95
C GLN A 47 11.88 2.98 -4.30
N GLN A 48 11.37 2.82 -3.09
CA GLN A 48 11.47 1.56 -2.34
C GLN A 48 10.46 0.50 -2.79
N ILE A 49 9.31 0.93 -3.32
CA ILE A 49 8.25 0.06 -3.81
C ILE A 49 8.06 0.33 -5.31
N PRO A 50 8.89 -0.25 -6.21
CA PRO A 50 8.72 -0.11 -7.65
C PRO A 50 7.34 -0.58 -8.11
N TYR A 51 6.81 0.11 -9.12
CA TYR A 51 5.47 -0.16 -9.63
C TYR A 51 5.41 -1.54 -10.28
N SER A 52 4.48 -2.39 -9.85
CA SER A 52 4.21 -3.69 -10.47
C SER A 52 2.74 -4.06 -10.28
N TYR A 53 2.12 -4.59 -11.33
CA TYR A 53 0.69 -4.90 -11.32
C TYR A 53 0.38 -6.12 -10.43
N ASP A 54 -0.88 -6.23 -9.99
CA ASP A 54 -1.36 -7.36 -9.17
C ASP A 54 -1.12 -8.72 -9.85
N TRP A 55 -1.25 -8.81 -11.17
CA TRP A 55 -1.03 -10.06 -11.88
C TRP A 55 0.44 -10.49 -11.88
N GLU A 56 1.39 -9.55 -11.82
CA GLU A 56 2.83 -9.81 -11.71
C GLU A 56 3.27 -10.11 -10.28
N THR A 57 2.58 -9.50 -9.30
CA THR A 57 3.00 -9.50 -7.90
C THR A 57 2.28 -10.56 -7.07
N HIS A 58 1.00 -10.81 -7.38
CA HIS A 58 0.10 -11.70 -6.65
C HIS A 58 -0.51 -12.81 -7.52
N GLY A 59 -0.31 -12.78 -8.85
CA GLY A 59 -0.86 -13.78 -9.76
C GLY A 59 -2.38 -13.69 -9.92
N MET A 60 -2.96 -12.53 -9.58
CA MET A 60 -4.41 -12.27 -9.59
C MET A 60 -4.68 -10.93 -10.29
N PRO A 61 -5.82 -10.75 -10.97
CA PRO A 61 -6.08 -9.52 -11.70
C PRO A 61 -6.32 -8.30 -10.80
N TRP A 62 -6.77 -8.54 -9.56
CA TRP A 62 -7.02 -7.49 -8.58
C TRP A 62 -6.84 -8.03 -7.17
N TYR A 63 -6.02 -7.37 -6.36
CA TYR A 63 -5.79 -7.74 -4.97
C TYR A 63 -5.43 -6.51 -4.15
N LEU A 64 -5.98 -6.38 -2.95
CA LEU A 64 -5.56 -5.34 -2.01
C LEU A 64 -4.65 -5.98 -0.95
N PRO A 65 -3.32 -5.81 -1.05
CA PRO A 65 -2.38 -6.44 -0.13
C PRO A 65 -2.45 -5.79 1.27
N SER A 66 -1.91 -6.48 2.27
CA SER A 66 -1.54 -5.85 3.54
C SER A 66 -0.22 -5.10 3.40
N VAL A 67 0.04 -4.14 4.29
CA VAL A 67 1.29 -3.37 4.32
C VAL A 67 2.49 -4.30 4.49
N GLU A 68 2.39 -5.31 5.36
CA GLU A 68 3.44 -6.31 5.56
C GLU A 68 3.76 -7.07 4.26
N GLU A 69 2.73 -7.51 3.52
CA GLU A 69 2.93 -8.19 2.23
C GLU A 69 3.65 -7.29 1.21
N VAL A 70 3.32 -5.99 1.18
CA VAL A 70 3.96 -5.03 0.28
C VAL A 70 5.43 -4.83 0.66
N VAL A 71 5.73 -4.63 1.95
CA VAL A 71 7.10 -4.46 2.45
C VAL A 71 7.94 -5.70 2.17
N GLN A 72 7.39 -6.90 2.37
CA GLN A 72 8.08 -8.17 2.08
C GLN A 72 8.36 -8.37 0.58
N LYS A 73 7.40 -8.01 -0.28
CA LYS A 73 7.54 -8.13 -1.73
C LYS A 73 8.41 -7.02 -2.33
N GLY A 74 8.49 -5.87 -1.66
CA GLY A 74 9.26 -4.71 -2.09
C GLY A 74 8.79 -4.12 -3.42
N LYS A 75 7.54 -4.38 -3.84
CA LYS A 75 6.94 -3.88 -5.09
C LYS A 75 5.42 -3.95 -5.03
N GLY A 76 4.74 -3.14 -5.84
CA GLY A 76 3.30 -3.16 -5.97
C GLY A 76 2.77 -1.96 -6.73
N ASP A 77 1.47 -1.91 -6.94
CA ASP A 77 0.83 -0.84 -7.71
C ASP A 77 0.42 0.35 -6.85
N CYS A 78 -0.48 1.21 -7.37
CA CYS A 78 -0.97 2.38 -6.63
C CYS A 78 -1.52 2.05 -5.24
N LYS A 79 -2.19 0.89 -5.08
CA LYS A 79 -2.81 0.49 -3.81
C LYS A 79 -1.74 0.13 -2.78
N ALA A 80 -0.74 -0.63 -3.22
CA ALA A 80 0.40 -1.00 -2.39
C ALA A 80 1.18 0.23 -1.92
N ARG A 81 1.49 1.16 -2.84
CA ARG A 81 2.22 2.40 -2.51
C ARG A 81 1.44 3.30 -1.57
N ALA A 82 0.15 3.50 -1.81
CA ALA A 82 -0.69 4.32 -0.96
C ALA A 82 -0.81 3.76 0.47
N LEU A 83 -0.94 2.44 0.63
CA LEU A 83 -0.97 1.81 1.95
C LEU A 83 0.35 1.99 2.71
N VAL A 84 1.49 1.83 2.04
CA VAL A 84 2.80 2.07 2.65
C VAL A 84 2.97 3.54 3.02
N LEU A 85 2.60 4.46 2.12
CA LEU A 85 2.69 5.90 2.36
C LEU A 85 1.82 6.35 3.55
N ALA A 86 0.56 5.92 3.59
CA ALA A 86 -0.34 6.18 4.72
C ALA A 86 0.22 5.63 6.04
N SER A 87 0.82 4.44 6.00
CA SER A 87 1.44 3.83 7.19
C SER A 87 2.65 4.61 7.68
N VAL A 88 3.45 5.15 6.76
CA VAL A 88 4.60 6.00 7.11
C VAL A 88 4.13 7.32 7.70
N PHE A 89 3.08 7.92 7.13
CA PHE A 89 2.49 9.14 7.68
C PHE A 89 1.88 8.92 9.07
N GLU A 90 1.18 7.82 9.33
CA GLU A 90 0.78 7.46 10.70
C GLU A 90 1.98 7.31 11.63
N ALA A 91 3.02 6.60 11.20
CA ALA A 91 4.21 6.38 12.02
C ALA A 91 4.96 7.68 12.35
N LYS A 92 4.81 8.70 11.51
CA LYS A 92 5.42 10.03 11.66
C LYS A 92 4.46 11.10 12.19
N GLU A 93 3.24 10.70 12.55
CA GLU A 93 2.19 11.61 13.04
C GLU A 93 1.88 12.75 12.05
N ILE A 94 1.99 12.49 10.75
CA ILE A 94 1.67 13.43 9.67
C ILE A 94 0.19 13.26 9.31
N PRO A 95 -0.62 14.34 9.30
CA PRO A 95 -2.02 14.24 8.91
C PRO A 95 -2.16 13.90 7.42
N TYR A 96 -3.06 12.98 7.10
CA TYR A 96 -3.32 12.56 5.73
C TYR A 96 -4.77 12.10 5.55
N THR A 97 -5.21 12.04 4.29
CA THR A 97 -6.48 11.42 3.89
C THR A 97 -6.20 10.31 2.88
N LEU A 98 -6.57 9.07 3.23
CA LEU A 98 -6.46 7.94 2.31
C LEU A 98 -7.75 7.84 1.49
N ASN A 99 -7.62 8.00 0.18
CA ASN A 99 -8.73 7.87 -0.75
C ASN A 99 -8.66 6.51 -1.46
N LEU A 100 -9.75 5.76 -1.38
CA LEU A 100 -9.86 4.45 -2.00
C LEU A 100 -10.96 4.45 -3.07
N SER A 101 -10.56 4.21 -4.30
CA SER A 101 -11.44 3.88 -5.41
C SER A 101 -11.08 2.49 -5.96
N PRO A 102 -12.06 1.73 -6.51
CA PRO A 102 -11.79 0.42 -7.11
C PRO A 102 -10.69 0.41 -8.17
N ILE A 103 -10.48 1.54 -8.83
CA ILE A 103 -9.51 1.73 -9.92
C ILE A 103 -8.25 2.50 -9.50
N HIS A 104 -8.28 3.23 -8.38
CA HIS A 104 -7.17 4.08 -7.96
C HIS A 104 -7.20 4.32 -6.46
N VAL A 105 -6.04 4.24 -5.82
CA VAL A 105 -5.89 4.50 -4.38
C VAL A 105 -4.72 5.46 -4.23
N TRP A 106 -4.93 6.53 -3.47
CA TRP A 106 -3.92 7.58 -3.26
C TRP A 106 -4.05 8.20 -1.86
N VAL A 107 -2.97 8.85 -1.44
CA VAL A 107 -2.91 9.59 -0.17
C VAL A 107 -2.87 11.07 -0.49
N GLU A 108 -3.76 11.85 0.13
CA GLU A 108 -3.72 13.31 0.11
C GLU A 108 -3.16 13.83 1.43
N TYR A 109 -2.35 14.87 1.36
CA TYR A 109 -1.70 15.51 2.50
C TYR A 109 -1.46 17.00 2.18
N GLU A 110 -1.40 17.84 3.22
CA GLU A 110 -1.19 19.29 3.14
C GLU A 110 0.30 19.68 3.18
#